data_AF-A0A1X2D960-F1
#
_entry.id   AF-A0A1X2D960-F1
#
_cell.length_a   1.000
_cell.length_b   1.000
_cell.length_c   1.000
_cell.angle_alpha   90.00
_cell.angle_beta   90.00
_cell.angle_gamma   90.00
#
_symmetry.space_group_name_H-M   'P 1'
#
loop_
_entity.id
_entity.type
_entity.pdbx_description
1 polymer ?
#
loop_
_entity_poly.entity_id
_entity_poly.type
_entity_poly.pdbx_seq_one_letter_code
_entity_poly.pdbx_strand_id
1 'polypeptide(L)'
;MQNHDFVTYEEFGRKFFEIAVTPDRVAAAFADIAGSEFAMEPIAQGPGGIAKVSAKVKIREPRVTRKLGDLITFVIHIPLSIDLLLDLRLDKQRFLVAGDIALRATARAAEPLLLIVDVSKPRPSDITVNVSSKSIRGEVLRILAGVDGEIRRFIAQYVAEEIDSPQSQSAQVIDVANRLNAAWTGI
;
A
#
# COMPACT_ATOMS: atom_id res chain seq x y z
N MET A 1 5.21 8.09 50.02
CA MET A 1 4.28 8.64 49.01
C MET A 1 4.99 8.56 47.68
N GLN A 2 4.44 7.86 46.68
CA GLN A 2 4.99 7.92 45.33
C GLN A 2 4.74 9.34 44.80
N ASN A 3 5.80 10.09 44.51
CA ASN A 3 5.68 11.35 43.78
C ASN A 3 5.34 10.99 42.33
N HIS A 4 4.13 11.34 41.91
CA HIS A 4 3.74 11.27 40.51
C HIS A 4 3.97 12.63 39.86
N ASP A 5 4.59 12.63 38.68
CA ASP A 5 4.68 13.80 37.83
C ASP A 5 3.40 13.90 36.99
N PHE A 6 2.61 14.95 37.22
CA PHE A 6 1.38 15.21 36.48
C PHE A 6 1.68 15.90 35.14
N VAL A 7 0.96 15.52 34.09
CA VAL A 7 1.07 16.07 32.73
C VAL A 7 -0.28 16.62 32.25
N THR A 8 -0.29 17.46 31.22
CA THR A 8 -1.55 17.94 30.63
C THR A 8 -2.26 16.83 29.83
N TYR A 9 -3.55 17.02 29.55
CA TYR A 9 -4.32 16.06 28.75
C TYR A 9 -3.78 15.95 27.31
N GLU A 10 -3.29 17.05 26.75
CA GLU A 10 -2.68 17.09 25.43
C GLU A 10 -1.38 16.27 25.41
N GLU A 11 -0.52 16.44 26.42
CA GLU A 11 0.73 15.67 26.54
C GLU A 11 0.44 14.18 26.75
N PHE A 12 -0.56 13.85 27.58
CA PHE A 12 -1.01 12.48 27.77
C PHE A 12 -1.50 11.87 26.45
N GLY A 13 -2.40 12.56 25.73
CA GLY A 13 -2.94 12.11 24.45
C GLY A 13 -1.83 11.91 23.41
N ARG A 14 -0.84 12.81 23.38
CA ARG A 14 0.32 12.68 22.50
C ARG A 14 1.13 11.42 22.80
N LYS A 15 1.50 11.20 24.06
CA LYS A 15 2.22 9.99 24.49
C LYS A 15 1.43 8.72 24.21
N PHE A 16 0.11 8.77 24.41
CA PHE A 16 -0.79 7.66 24.07
C PHE A 16 -0.73 7.31 22.59
N PHE A 17 -0.82 8.29 21.68
CA PHE A 17 -0.71 8.06 20.23
C PHE A 17 0.65 7.46 19.84
N GLU A 18 1.73 7.92 20.46
CA GLU A 18 3.08 7.38 20.21
C GLU A 18 3.17 5.90 20.60
N ILE A 19 2.51 5.47 21.67
CA ILE A 19 2.48 4.05 22.06
C ILE A 19 1.48 3.25 21.23
N ALA A 20 0.31 3.82 20.94
CA ALA A 20 -0.81 3.10 20.35
C ALA A 20 -0.65 2.83 18.85
N VAL A 21 0.03 3.71 18.09
CA VAL A 21 0.09 3.62 16.60
C VAL A 21 1.42 3.06 16.09
N THR A 22 1.79 1.84 16.44
CA THR A 22 3.10 1.29 16.05
C THR A 22 3.20 0.96 14.55
N PRO A 23 4.42 0.92 13.97
CA PRO A 23 4.63 0.43 12.61
C PRO A 23 4.01 -0.95 12.36
N ASP A 24 4.15 -1.87 13.31
CA ASP A 24 3.65 -3.24 13.19
C ASP A 24 2.12 -3.29 13.10
N ARG A 25 1.42 -2.43 13.84
CA ARG A 25 -0.05 -2.32 13.75
C ARG A 25 -0.48 -1.78 12.40
N VAL A 26 0.23 -0.78 11.89
CA VAL A 26 -0.02 -0.25 10.54
C VAL A 26 0.25 -1.34 9.51
N ALA A 27 1.38 -2.05 9.59
CA ALA A 27 1.71 -3.14 8.69
C ALA A 27 0.67 -4.27 8.71
N ALA A 28 0.17 -4.63 9.91
CA ALA A 28 -0.88 -5.63 10.08
C ALA A 28 -2.20 -5.23 9.40
N ALA A 29 -2.55 -3.94 9.38
CA ALA A 29 -3.73 -3.47 8.67
C ALA A 29 -3.61 -3.62 7.13
N PHE A 30 -2.39 -3.74 6.60
CA PHE A 30 -2.12 -4.05 5.20
C PHE A 30 -1.83 -5.53 4.95
N ALA A 31 -1.85 -6.38 5.98
CA ALA A 31 -1.51 -7.80 5.83
C ALA A 31 -2.53 -8.54 4.94
N ASP A 32 -3.79 -8.15 4.96
CA ASP A 32 -4.84 -8.73 4.11
C ASP A 32 -4.62 -8.40 2.61
N ILE A 33 -3.99 -7.25 2.33
CA ILE A 33 -3.57 -6.86 0.97
C ILE A 33 -2.31 -7.63 0.56
N ALA A 34 -1.43 -7.92 1.52
CA ALA A 34 -0.19 -8.63 1.29
C ALA A 34 -0.46 -10.09 0.88
N GLY A 35 0.23 -10.56 -0.16
CA GLY A 35 0.04 -11.91 -0.69
C GLY A 35 -1.11 -12.05 -1.69
N SER A 36 -1.93 -11.01 -1.86
CA SER A 36 -2.92 -10.96 -2.95
C SER A 36 -2.23 -10.98 -4.33
N GLU A 37 -2.93 -11.56 -5.29
CA GLU A 37 -2.53 -11.60 -6.69
C GLU A 37 -3.70 -11.15 -7.55
N PHE A 38 -3.41 -10.31 -8.54
CA PHE A 38 -4.40 -9.84 -9.50
C PHE A 38 -3.80 -9.77 -10.89
N ALA A 39 -4.65 -9.80 -11.90
CA ALA A 39 -4.22 -9.85 -13.29
C ALA A 39 -4.81 -8.68 -14.09
N MET A 40 -3.98 -8.11 -14.96
CA MET A 40 -4.38 -7.17 -15.98
C MET A 40 -4.71 -7.94 -17.25
N GLU A 41 -5.92 -7.71 -17.79
CA GLU A 41 -6.33 -8.25 -19.09
C GLU A 41 -5.40 -7.83 -20.23
N PRO A 42 -5.29 -8.61 -21.32
CA PRO A 42 -4.39 -8.30 -22.42
C PRO A 42 -4.69 -6.96 -23.10
N ILE A 43 -3.71 -6.06 -23.13
CA ILE A 43 -3.82 -4.75 -23.78
C ILE A 43 -3.04 -4.75 -25.10
N ALA A 44 -3.68 -4.32 -26.19
CA ALA A 44 -3.03 -4.20 -27.49
C ALA A 44 -2.05 -3.01 -27.51
N GLN A 45 -0.85 -3.22 -28.06
CA GLN A 45 0.24 -2.25 -28.11
C GLN A 45 0.98 -2.26 -29.44
N GLY A 46 1.60 -1.12 -29.75
CA GLY A 46 2.31 -0.88 -31.00
C GLY A 46 1.39 -0.62 -32.21
N PRO A 47 1.96 -0.21 -33.36
CA PRO A 47 1.19 0.08 -34.57
C PRO A 47 0.35 -1.12 -35.01
N GLY A 48 -0.96 -0.94 -35.20
CA GLY A 48 -1.87 -2.01 -35.63
C GLY A 48 -2.12 -3.13 -34.61
N GLY A 49 -1.78 -2.92 -33.32
CA GLY A 49 -1.99 -3.92 -32.27
C GLY A 49 -1.19 -5.20 -32.52
N ILE A 50 0.05 -5.04 -32.97
CA ILE A 50 0.97 -6.15 -33.25
C ILE A 50 1.43 -6.87 -31.96
N ALA A 51 1.36 -6.21 -30.82
CA ALA A 51 1.66 -6.77 -29.51
C ALA A 51 0.43 -6.80 -28.62
N LYS A 52 0.33 -7.79 -27.74
CA LYS A 52 -0.56 -7.79 -26.58
C LYS A 52 0.26 -7.95 -25.31
N VAL A 53 -0.05 -7.18 -24.28
CA VAL A 53 0.65 -7.26 -23.00
C VAL A 53 -0.35 -7.59 -21.89
N SER A 54 -0.04 -8.63 -21.12
CA SER A 54 -0.77 -9.02 -19.91
C SER A 54 0.18 -8.96 -18.72
N ALA A 55 -0.36 -8.75 -17.52
CA ALA A 55 0.44 -8.72 -16.30
C ALA A 55 -0.26 -9.51 -15.20
N LYS A 56 0.50 -10.30 -14.45
CA LYS A 56 0.08 -10.82 -13.14
C LYS A 56 0.90 -10.13 -12.07
N VAL A 57 0.24 -9.49 -11.12
CA VAL A 57 0.87 -8.69 -10.08
C VAL A 57 0.65 -9.40 -8.75
N LYS A 58 1.75 -9.69 -8.05
CA LYS A 58 1.74 -10.21 -6.69
C LYS A 58 2.23 -9.15 -5.73
N ILE A 59 1.41 -8.84 -4.73
CA ILE A 59 1.73 -7.91 -3.65
C ILE A 59 2.54 -8.66 -2.58
N ARG A 60 3.67 -8.08 -2.16
CA ARG A 60 4.52 -8.63 -1.09
C ARG A 60 4.28 -7.93 0.24
N GLU A 61 4.92 -8.42 1.28
CA GLU A 61 4.80 -7.84 2.62
C GLU A 61 5.26 -6.37 2.65
N PRO A 62 4.45 -5.48 3.26
CA PRO A 62 4.77 -4.07 3.35
C PRO A 62 5.88 -3.80 4.37
N ARG A 63 6.69 -2.79 4.11
CA ARG A 63 7.68 -2.24 5.03
C ARG A 63 7.21 -0.86 5.49
N VAL A 64 7.03 -0.71 6.80
CA VAL A 64 6.47 0.52 7.37
C VAL A 64 7.53 1.24 8.19
N THR A 65 7.74 2.51 7.87
CA THR A 65 8.59 3.41 8.66
C THR A 65 7.74 4.52 9.25
N ARG A 66 7.81 4.70 10.56
CA ARG A 66 7.12 5.77 11.28
C ARG A 66 7.97 7.03 11.37
N LYS A 67 7.33 8.18 11.26
CA LYS A 67 7.92 9.50 11.48
C LYS A 67 7.14 10.23 12.57
N LEU A 68 7.86 10.69 13.58
CA LEU A 68 7.33 11.52 14.66
C LEU A 68 7.55 12.99 14.31
N GLY A 69 6.48 13.77 14.32
CA GLY A 69 6.47 15.22 14.15
C GLY A 69 5.17 15.76 14.75
N ASP A 70 4.64 16.89 14.28
CA ASP A 70 3.35 17.41 14.76
C ASP A 70 2.22 16.37 14.64
N LEU A 71 2.27 15.57 13.58
CA LEU A 71 1.46 14.37 13.40
C LEU A 71 2.36 13.12 13.35
N ILE A 72 1.82 11.99 13.80
CA ILE A 72 2.46 10.69 13.59
C ILE A 72 2.12 10.24 12.17
N THR A 73 3.14 10.09 11.34
CA THR A 73 2.98 9.70 9.93
C THR A 73 3.76 8.42 9.63
N PHE A 74 3.37 7.75 8.56
CA PHE A 74 3.97 6.51 8.11
C PHE A 74 4.32 6.61 6.62
N VAL A 75 5.51 6.13 6.29
CA VAL A 75 5.92 5.82 4.93
C VAL A 75 5.88 4.31 4.78
N ILE A 76 5.11 3.85 3.80
CA ILE A 76 4.82 2.43 3.60
C ILE A 76 5.32 2.07 2.21
N HIS A 77 6.24 1.11 2.14
CA HIS A 77 6.75 0.57 0.88
C HIS A 77 6.23 -0.85 0.69
N ILE A 78 5.54 -1.10 -0.41
CA ILE A 78 4.95 -2.41 -0.72
C ILE A 78 5.61 -2.97 -1.98
N PRO A 79 6.55 -3.93 -1.85
CA PRO A 79 7.20 -4.51 -3.00
C PRO A 79 6.23 -5.32 -3.86
N LEU A 80 6.43 -5.27 -5.17
CA LEU A 80 5.63 -5.99 -6.15
C LEU A 80 6.49 -6.98 -6.94
N SER A 81 5.91 -8.14 -7.25
CA SER A 81 6.43 -9.03 -8.27
C SER A 81 5.45 -9.04 -9.44
N ILE A 82 5.90 -8.58 -10.61
CA ILE A 82 5.07 -8.42 -11.79
C ILE A 82 5.56 -9.41 -12.84
N ASP A 83 4.70 -10.32 -13.23
CA ASP A 83 4.92 -11.26 -14.31
C ASP A 83 4.25 -10.74 -15.58
N LEU A 84 5.05 -10.22 -16.50
CA LEU A 84 4.59 -9.67 -17.77
C LEU A 84 4.66 -10.72 -18.86
N LEU A 85 3.58 -10.85 -19.61
CA LEU A 85 3.52 -11.64 -20.84
C LEU A 85 3.33 -10.70 -22.03
N LEU A 86 4.32 -10.68 -22.92
CA LEU A 86 4.28 -10.00 -24.19
C LEU A 86 4.03 -11.00 -25.31
N ASP A 87 2.92 -10.86 -26.01
CA ASP A 87 2.53 -11.69 -27.14
C ASP A 87 2.68 -10.87 -28.44
N LEU A 88 3.63 -11.27 -29.30
CA LEU A 88 3.92 -10.66 -30.60
C LEU A 88 3.30 -11.46 -31.77
N ARG A 89 2.26 -12.25 -31.49
CA ARG A 89 1.60 -13.22 -32.39
C ARG A 89 2.45 -14.42 -32.77
N LEU A 90 3.66 -14.18 -33.30
CA LEU A 90 4.61 -15.21 -33.70
C LEU A 90 5.49 -15.70 -32.54
N ASP A 91 5.63 -14.88 -31.51
CA ASP A 91 6.48 -15.16 -30.35
C ASP A 91 5.80 -14.66 -29.07
N LYS A 92 6.04 -15.36 -27.96
CA LYS A 92 5.57 -14.98 -26.63
C LYS A 92 6.74 -14.91 -25.67
N GLN A 93 6.91 -13.74 -25.06
CA GLN A 93 8.03 -13.46 -24.17
C GLN A 93 7.50 -13.14 -22.78
N ARG A 94 8.14 -13.72 -21.76
CA ARG A 94 7.78 -13.52 -20.35
C ARG A 94 8.89 -12.75 -19.65
N PHE A 95 8.51 -11.75 -18.87
CA PHE A 95 9.44 -10.91 -18.11
C PHE A 95 9.01 -10.88 -16.65
N LEU A 96 9.95 -11.15 -15.75
CA LEU A 96 9.76 -10.89 -14.34
C LEU A 96 10.28 -9.49 -14.02
N VAL A 97 9.41 -8.64 -13.50
CA VAL A 97 9.65 -7.22 -13.26
C VAL A 97 9.37 -6.95 -11.79
N ALA A 98 10.29 -6.24 -11.13
CA ALA A 98 10.07 -5.78 -9.77
C ALA A 98 9.33 -4.44 -9.78
N GLY A 99 8.47 -4.21 -8.81
CA GLY A 99 7.87 -2.89 -8.58
C GLY A 99 7.82 -2.55 -7.10
N ASP A 100 7.38 -1.34 -6.80
CA ASP A 100 7.17 -0.85 -5.44
C ASP A 100 6.00 0.14 -5.43
N ILE A 101 5.16 0.08 -4.39
CA ILE A 101 4.14 1.07 -4.10
C ILE A 101 4.60 1.89 -2.90
N ALA A 102 4.66 3.21 -3.05
CA ALA A 102 4.96 4.14 -1.97
C ALA A 102 3.68 4.78 -1.43
N LEU A 103 3.16 4.25 -0.32
CA LEU A 103 1.99 4.81 0.37
C LEU A 103 2.39 5.69 1.56
N ARG A 104 1.45 6.55 1.95
CA ARG A 104 1.56 7.39 3.15
C ARG A 104 0.32 7.20 4.00
N ALA A 105 0.52 7.16 5.32
CA ALA A 105 -0.58 7.18 6.26
C ALA A 105 -0.32 8.18 7.38
N THR A 106 -1.39 8.68 7.98
CA THR A 106 -1.36 9.62 9.10
C THR A 106 -2.23 9.11 10.21
N ALA A 107 -1.70 9.06 11.44
CA ALA A 107 -2.53 8.78 12.60
C ALA A 107 -3.35 10.01 12.96
N ARG A 108 -4.67 9.85 13.08
CA ARG A 108 -5.60 10.92 13.44
C ARG A 108 -6.42 10.51 14.65
N ALA A 109 -6.69 11.48 15.52
CA ALA A 109 -7.76 11.38 16.50
C ALA A 109 -9.06 11.84 15.84
N ALA A 110 -10.17 11.16 16.14
CA ALA A 110 -11.51 11.54 15.70
C ALA A 110 -12.52 11.29 16.82
N GLU A 111 -13.66 11.99 16.76
CA GLU A 111 -14.76 11.80 17.71
C GLU A 111 -15.38 10.38 17.58
N PRO A 112 -15.87 9.77 18.68
CA PRO A 112 -15.82 10.28 20.05
C PRO A 112 -14.46 10.04 20.75
N LEU A 113 -13.76 8.94 20.45
CA LEU A 113 -12.39 8.62 20.90
C LEU A 113 -11.80 7.57 19.94
N LEU A 114 -11.86 7.86 18.65
CA LEU A 114 -11.34 7.01 17.60
C LEU A 114 -9.90 7.38 17.27
N LEU A 115 -9.10 6.35 17.06
CA LEU A 115 -7.79 6.48 16.45
C LEU A 115 -7.87 5.88 15.05
N ILE A 116 -7.61 6.73 14.05
CA ILE A 116 -7.72 6.38 12.63
C ILE A 116 -6.35 6.43 12.01
N VAL A 117 -5.95 5.35 11.33
CA VAL A 117 -4.81 5.36 10.42
C VAL A 117 -5.32 5.75 9.04
N ASP A 118 -5.29 7.05 8.76
CA ASP A 118 -5.75 7.62 7.50
C ASP A 118 -4.72 7.35 6.39
N VAL A 119 -5.03 6.41 5.50
CA VAL A 119 -4.16 5.99 4.40
C VAL A 119 -4.50 6.77 3.14
N SER A 120 -3.51 7.46 2.57
CA SER A 120 -3.66 8.14 1.29
C SER A 120 -3.75 7.12 0.14
N LYS A 121 -4.77 7.26 -0.69
CA LYS A 121 -4.92 6.43 -1.91
C LYS A 121 -3.72 6.65 -2.84
N PRO A 122 -3.13 5.58 -3.41
CA PRO A 122 -2.02 5.72 -4.33
C PRO A 122 -2.48 6.39 -5.62
N ARG A 123 -1.60 7.22 -6.17
CA ARG A 123 -1.67 7.67 -7.56
C ARG A 123 -0.74 6.79 -8.40
N PRO A 124 -0.89 6.78 -9.74
CA PRO A 124 0.05 6.07 -10.60
C PRO A 124 1.51 6.52 -10.40
N SER A 125 1.74 7.80 -10.05
CA SER A 125 3.08 8.33 -9.75
C SER A 125 3.72 7.75 -8.49
N ASP A 126 2.92 7.15 -7.61
CA ASP A 126 3.39 6.56 -6.36
C ASP A 126 3.82 5.08 -6.55
N ILE A 127 3.77 4.59 -7.79
CA ILE A 127 4.12 3.21 -8.17
C ILE A 127 5.34 3.26 -9.07
N THR A 128 6.32 2.41 -8.76
CA THR A 128 7.50 2.21 -9.61
C THR A 128 7.46 0.81 -10.21
N VAL A 129 7.79 0.69 -11.49
CA VAL A 129 7.93 -0.58 -12.19
C VAL A 129 9.30 -0.60 -12.84
N ASN A 130 10.14 -1.55 -12.45
CA ASN A 130 11.55 -1.61 -12.84
C ASN A 130 11.78 -2.73 -13.85
N VAL A 131 11.67 -2.40 -15.14
CA VAL A 131 11.98 -3.32 -16.24
C VAL A 131 13.49 -3.35 -16.46
N SER A 132 14.16 -4.45 -16.09
CA SER A 132 15.60 -4.60 -16.33
C SER A 132 15.90 -4.73 -17.82
N SER A 133 16.72 -3.83 -18.36
CA SER A 133 17.04 -3.75 -19.80
C SER A 133 18.14 -4.71 -20.27
N LYS A 134 18.87 -5.36 -19.35
CA LYS A 134 20.12 -6.09 -19.68
C LYS A 134 19.95 -7.21 -20.71
N SER A 135 18.75 -7.74 -20.90
CA SER A 135 18.44 -8.80 -21.87
C SER A 135 17.33 -8.44 -22.87
N ILE A 136 16.81 -7.20 -22.84
CA ILE A 136 15.64 -6.81 -23.63
C ILE A 136 16.07 -6.05 -24.88
N ARG A 137 15.61 -6.50 -26.06
CA ARG A 137 15.85 -5.82 -27.34
C ARG A 137 15.16 -4.44 -27.34
N GLY A 138 15.78 -3.42 -27.94
CA GLY A 138 15.30 -2.03 -27.87
C GLY A 138 13.87 -1.81 -28.43
N GLU A 139 13.43 -2.62 -29.39
CA GLU A 139 12.05 -2.58 -29.90
C GLU A 139 11.03 -3.06 -28.86
N VAL A 140 11.35 -4.14 -28.14
CA VAL A 140 10.52 -4.67 -27.04
C VAL A 140 10.49 -3.67 -25.88
N LEU A 141 11.60 -3.00 -25.59
CA LEU A 141 11.65 -1.99 -24.54
C LEU A 141 10.68 -0.83 -24.79
N ARG A 142 10.52 -0.39 -26.05
CA ARG A 142 9.54 0.66 -26.41
C ARG A 142 8.10 0.22 -26.16
N ILE A 143 7.77 -1.03 -26.48
CA ILE A 143 6.43 -1.60 -26.21
C ILE A 143 6.19 -1.65 -24.71
N LEU A 144 7.15 -2.18 -23.93
CA LEU A 144 7.03 -2.26 -22.47
C LEU A 144 6.97 -0.88 -21.80
N ALA A 145 7.73 0.11 -22.29
CA ALA A 145 7.68 1.49 -21.80
C ALA A 145 6.31 2.13 -22.05
N GLY A 146 5.63 1.79 -23.14
CA GLY A 146 4.25 2.22 -23.40
C GLY A 146 3.23 1.61 -22.44
N VAL A 147 3.53 0.44 -21.86
CA VAL A 147 2.62 -0.28 -20.95
C VAL A 147 2.89 0.02 -19.48
N ASP A 148 4.10 0.44 -19.12
CA ASP A 148 4.48 0.82 -17.76
C ASP A 148 3.47 1.81 -17.12
N GLY A 149 3.07 2.86 -17.85
CA GLY A 149 2.07 3.81 -17.37
C GLY A 149 0.70 3.16 -17.07
N GLU A 150 0.31 2.19 -17.88
CA GLU A 150 -0.97 1.49 -17.75
C GLU A 150 -0.94 0.47 -16.61
N ILE A 151 0.18 -0.24 -16.43
CA ILE A 151 0.42 -1.10 -15.28
C ILE A 151 0.33 -0.30 -13.99
N ARG A 152 1.00 0.87 -13.93
CA ARG A 152 0.91 1.76 -12.76
C ARG A 152 -0.51 2.22 -12.50
N ARG A 153 -1.26 2.59 -13.55
CA ARG A 153 -2.66 3.02 -13.43
C ARG A 153 -3.54 1.91 -12.85
N PHE A 154 -3.40 0.70 -13.38
CA PHE A 154 -4.17 -0.46 -12.95
C PHE A 154 -3.85 -0.86 -11.50
N ILE A 155 -2.56 -0.91 -11.13
CA ILE A 155 -2.13 -1.18 -9.75
C ILE A 155 -2.65 -0.10 -8.79
N ALA A 156 -2.58 1.19 -9.15
CA ALA A 156 -3.09 2.27 -8.31
C ALA A 156 -4.59 2.12 -8.04
N GLN A 157 -5.35 1.82 -9.08
CA GLN A 157 -6.79 1.61 -8.95
C GLN A 157 -7.11 0.40 -8.06
N TYR A 158 -6.48 -0.74 -8.31
CA TYR A 158 -6.68 -1.95 -7.51
C TYR A 158 -6.39 -1.71 -6.03
N VAL A 159 -5.26 -1.07 -5.71
CA VAL A 159 -4.87 -0.79 -4.32
C VAL A 159 -5.79 0.24 -3.68
N ALA A 160 -6.28 1.23 -4.43
CA ALA A 160 -7.27 2.19 -3.92
C ALA A 160 -8.59 1.51 -3.57
N GLU A 161 -9.07 0.59 -4.41
CA GLU A 161 -10.27 -0.22 -4.16
C GLU A 161 -10.09 -1.12 -2.93
N GLU A 162 -8.91 -1.73 -2.77
CA GLU A 162 -8.59 -2.58 -1.62
C GLU A 162 -8.54 -1.77 -0.31
N ILE A 163 -7.97 -0.55 -0.34
CA ILE A 163 -7.98 0.39 0.80
C ILE A 163 -9.40 0.78 1.19
N ASP A 164 -10.32 0.90 0.22
CA ASP A 164 -11.73 1.23 0.44
C ASP A 164 -12.58 0.02 0.88
N SER A 165 -12.02 -1.20 0.87
CA SER A 165 -12.76 -2.39 1.27
C SER A 165 -13.22 -2.29 2.73
N PRO A 166 -14.41 -2.84 3.09
CA PRO A 166 -14.92 -2.78 4.46
C PRO A 166 -13.95 -3.37 5.50
N GLN A 167 -13.22 -4.43 5.11
CA GLN A 167 -12.23 -5.06 5.95
C GLN A 167 -11.04 -4.12 6.23
N SER A 168 -10.46 -3.52 5.18
CA SER A 168 -9.37 -2.54 5.33
C SER A 168 -9.79 -1.31 6.12
N GLN A 169 -10.98 -0.78 5.88
CA GLN A 169 -11.53 0.35 6.63
C GLN A 169 -11.67 0.02 8.13
N SER A 170 -12.17 -1.18 8.45
CA SER A 170 -12.29 -1.61 9.85
C SER A 170 -10.94 -1.78 10.55
N ALA A 171 -9.91 -2.24 9.83
CA ALA A 171 -8.55 -2.40 10.36
C ALA A 171 -7.83 -1.06 10.60
N GLN A 172 -8.21 -0.01 9.87
CA GLN A 172 -7.67 1.36 10.02
C GLN A 172 -8.24 2.08 11.25
N VAL A 173 -9.35 1.61 11.83
CA VAL A 173 -10.05 2.27 12.94
C VAL A 173 -9.86 1.50 14.24
N ILE A 174 -9.35 2.19 15.26
CA ILE A 174 -9.25 1.70 16.62
C ILE A 174 -10.22 2.50 17.49
N ASP A 175 -11.28 1.85 17.95
CA ASP A 175 -12.19 2.40 18.94
C ASP A 175 -11.59 2.27 20.34
N VAL A 176 -11.00 3.36 20.84
CA VAL A 176 -10.32 3.38 22.13
C VAL A 176 -11.33 3.29 23.27
N ALA A 177 -12.46 3.99 23.17
CA ALA A 177 -13.51 3.99 24.19
C ALA A 177 -14.06 2.59 24.42
N ASN A 178 -14.41 1.87 23.34
CA ASN A 178 -14.93 0.51 23.45
C ASN A 178 -13.90 -0.47 24.02
N ARG A 179 -12.62 -0.35 23.62
CA ARG A 179 -11.55 -1.20 24.18
C ARG A 179 -11.30 -0.92 25.67
N LEU A 180 -11.33 0.35 26.07
CA LEU A 180 -11.21 0.75 27.46
C LEU A 180 -12.40 0.26 28.30
N ASN A 181 -13.63 0.43 27.80
CA ASN A 181 -14.83 -0.07 28.45
C ASN A 181 -14.74 -1.58 28.65
N ALA A 182 -14.41 -2.35 27.62
CA ALA A 182 -14.25 -3.80 27.73
C ALA A 182 -13.18 -4.23 28.76
N ALA A 183 -12.09 -3.46 28.87
CA ALA A 183 -11.04 -3.73 29.87
C ALA A 183 -11.49 -3.38 31.30
N TRP A 184 -12.30 -2.33 31.48
CA TRP A 184 -12.82 -1.91 32.79
C TRP A 184 -14.03 -2.70 33.25
N THR A 185 -14.91 -3.08 32.33
CA THR A 185 -16.03 -3.99 32.57
C THR A 185 -15.58 -5.44 32.53
N GLY A 186 -14.32 -5.74 32.86
CA GLY A 186 -13.83 -7.10 33.10
C GLY A 186 -14.44 -7.74 34.36
N ILE A 187 -15.75 -7.62 34.51
CA ILE A 187 -16.69 -8.60 35.08
C ILE A 187 -17.41 -9.23 33.90
#